data_AF-A0A1H5XRW6-F1
#
_entry.id   AF-A0A1H5XRW6-F1
#
_cell.length_a   1.000
_cell.length_b   1.000
_cell.length_c   1.000
_cell.angle_alpha   90.00
_cell.angle_beta   90.00
_cell.angle_gamma   90.00
#
_symmetry.space_group_name_H-M   'P 1'
#
loop_
_entity.id
_entity.type
_entity.pdbx_description
1 polymer ?
#
loop_
_entity_poly.entity_id
_entity_poly.type
_entity_poly.pdbx_seq_one_letter_code
_entity_poly.pdbx_strand_id
1 'polypeptide(L)'
;MTAANAETNDDLGPYHIQITINKDRVNLSSLELARIILHEMIHAELFVANFHKGGSPIDGDFEANFNTYIQKYYPDGNAVIHHNYMAENMVNNMSIVLSLIHSNLGKLQFLNDPNVKNAFPNGLPSDFYKGLAWSGLQATDMWRYRLPERTNYEDYQKLALDNLNNDCN
;
A
#
# COMPACT_ATOMS: atom_id res chain seq x y z
N MET A 1 -4.11 -1.22 -22.03
CA MET A 1 -3.91 -0.68 -20.66
C MET A 1 -4.87 -1.43 -19.75
N THR A 2 -4.36 -2.15 -18.75
CA THR A 2 -5.18 -2.83 -17.74
C THR A 2 -5.51 -1.83 -16.63
N ALA A 3 -6.80 -1.66 -16.31
CA ALA A 3 -7.28 -0.71 -15.29
C ALA A 3 -6.75 -1.00 -13.87
N ALA A 4 -6.54 0.01 -13.03
CA ALA A 4 -6.08 -0.17 -11.65
C ALA A 4 -7.17 -0.82 -10.74
N ASN A 5 -6.77 -1.35 -9.58
CA ASN A 5 -7.69 -1.93 -8.59
C ASN A 5 -8.46 -0.84 -7.82
N ALA A 6 -7.85 0.31 -7.64
CA ALA A 6 -8.46 1.53 -7.16
C ALA A 6 -7.72 2.73 -7.75
N GLU A 7 -8.33 3.90 -7.64
CA GLU A 7 -7.72 5.17 -8.00
C GLU A 7 -8.15 6.26 -7.02
N THR A 8 -7.23 7.17 -6.74
CA THR A 8 -7.48 8.41 -6.01
C THR A 8 -7.46 9.58 -7.00
N ASN A 9 -8.51 10.40 -6.98
CA ASN A 9 -8.70 11.53 -7.89
C ASN A 9 -8.93 12.83 -7.08
N ASP A 10 -8.22 13.90 -7.45
CA ASP A 10 -8.30 15.26 -6.89
C ASP A 10 -8.94 16.31 -7.84
N ASP A 11 -9.42 15.91 -9.03
CA ASP A 11 -10.08 16.75 -10.05
C ASP A 11 -11.34 17.46 -9.52
N LEU A 12 -11.97 16.91 -8.47
CA LEU A 12 -13.12 17.54 -7.79
C LEU A 12 -12.71 18.70 -6.88
N GLY A 13 -11.41 18.97 -6.80
CA GLY A 13 -10.81 20.00 -5.98
C GLY A 13 -10.21 19.45 -4.69
N PRO A 14 -9.35 20.23 -4.05
CA PRO A 14 -8.49 19.80 -2.94
C PRO A 14 -9.24 19.54 -1.62
N TYR A 15 -10.50 19.95 -1.54
CA TYR A 15 -11.37 19.69 -0.40
C TYR A 15 -12.29 18.49 -0.64
N HIS A 16 -12.19 17.86 -1.81
CA HIS A 16 -13.01 16.73 -2.21
C HIS A 16 -12.15 15.72 -2.96
N ILE A 17 -11.45 14.87 -2.20
CA ILE A 17 -10.72 13.75 -2.78
C ILE A 17 -11.64 12.55 -2.86
N GLN A 18 -11.69 11.92 -4.02
CA GLN A 18 -12.47 10.72 -4.25
C GLN A 18 -11.55 9.51 -4.41
N ILE A 19 -11.77 8.50 -3.57
CA ILE A 19 -11.18 7.17 -3.74
C ILE A 19 -12.23 6.26 -4.38
N THR A 20 -11.92 5.73 -5.56
CA THR A 20 -12.79 4.80 -6.29
C THR A 20 -12.18 3.41 -6.28
N ILE A 21 -12.91 2.43 -5.74
CA ILE A 21 -12.48 1.03 -5.72
C ILE A 21 -13.19 0.26 -6.84
N ASN A 22 -12.42 -0.42 -7.68
CA ASN A 22 -12.97 -1.19 -8.78
C ASN A 22 -13.51 -2.54 -8.30
N LYS A 23 -14.84 -2.62 -8.09
CA LYS A 23 -15.55 -3.81 -7.61
C LYS A 23 -15.21 -5.08 -8.40
N ASP A 24 -15.04 -4.97 -9.72
CA ASP A 24 -14.81 -6.11 -10.62
C ASP A 24 -13.37 -6.65 -10.54
N ARG A 25 -12.50 -5.97 -9.80
CA ARG A 25 -11.10 -6.35 -9.53
C ARG A 25 -10.80 -6.58 -8.06
N VAL A 26 -11.80 -6.53 -7.18
CA VAL A 26 -11.63 -6.74 -5.73
C VAL A 26 -12.29 -8.03 -5.22
N ASN A 27 -12.22 -9.13 -5.97
CA ASN A 27 -12.40 -10.47 -5.38
C ASN A 27 -11.15 -10.83 -4.55
N LEU A 28 -10.93 -10.06 -3.49
CA LEU A 28 -9.73 -9.99 -2.68
C LEU A 28 -10.08 -10.31 -1.23
N SER A 29 -9.11 -10.76 -0.44
CA SER A 29 -9.28 -10.79 1.00
C SER A 29 -9.63 -9.45 1.59
N SER A 30 -10.24 -9.49 2.78
CA SER A 30 -10.37 -8.33 3.65
C SER A 30 -9.04 -7.62 3.89
N LEU A 31 -7.92 -8.36 4.05
CA LEU A 31 -6.60 -7.76 4.25
C LEU A 31 -6.09 -7.03 2.99
N GLU A 32 -6.26 -7.63 1.81
CA GLU A 32 -5.87 -6.99 0.54
C GLU A 32 -6.74 -5.77 0.22
N LEU A 33 -8.06 -5.84 0.48
CA LEU A 33 -8.93 -4.68 0.36
C LEU A 33 -8.49 -3.56 1.31
N ALA A 34 -8.17 -3.90 2.56
CA ALA A 34 -7.70 -2.92 3.53
C ALA A 34 -6.34 -2.32 3.12
N ARG A 35 -5.45 -3.10 2.51
CA ARG A 35 -4.21 -2.59 1.90
C ARG A 35 -4.48 -1.59 0.78
N ILE A 36 -5.42 -1.91 -0.13
CA ILE A 36 -5.80 -1.00 -1.21
C ILE A 36 -6.33 0.31 -0.62
N ILE A 37 -7.27 0.24 0.33
CA ILE A 37 -7.81 1.43 0.99
C ILE A 37 -6.70 2.24 1.63
N LEU A 38 -5.78 1.61 2.37
CA LEU A 38 -4.66 2.30 2.99
C LEU A 38 -3.73 2.97 1.96
N HIS A 39 -3.47 2.30 0.84
CA HIS A 39 -2.65 2.84 -0.26
C HIS A 39 -3.29 4.10 -0.85
N GLU A 40 -4.59 4.05 -1.17
CA GLU A 40 -5.33 5.18 -1.71
C GLU A 40 -5.52 6.31 -0.69
N MET A 41 -5.70 5.99 0.60
CA MET A 41 -5.74 7.00 1.66
C MET A 41 -4.43 7.78 1.76
N ILE A 42 -3.29 7.12 1.57
CA ILE A 42 -2.00 7.82 1.52
C ILE A 42 -1.94 8.72 0.30
N HIS A 43 -2.39 8.27 -0.89
CA HIS A 43 -2.51 9.16 -2.04
C HIS A 43 -3.37 10.38 -1.76
N ALA A 44 -4.54 10.20 -1.15
CA ALA A 44 -5.42 11.30 -0.78
C ALA A 44 -4.68 12.30 0.11
N GLU A 45 -3.96 11.81 1.11
CA GLU A 45 -3.25 12.68 2.03
C GLU A 45 -2.06 13.40 1.38
N LEU A 46 -1.40 12.77 0.41
CA LEU A 46 -0.38 13.42 -0.42
C LEU A 46 -0.97 14.59 -1.22
N PHE A 47 -2.17 14.41 -1.80
CA PHE A 47 -2.87 15.46 -2.53
C PHE A 47 -3.29 16.62 -1.64
N VAL A 48 -3.88 16.34 -0.47
CA VAL A 48 -4.27 17.38 0.52
C VAL A 48 -3.06 18.20 0.93
N ALA A 49 -1.96 17.54 1.32
CA ALA A 49 -0.80 18.22 1.85
C ALA A 49 -0.08 19.07 0.79
N ASN A 50 0.00 18.58 -0.45
CA ASN A 50 0.53 19.37 -1.57
C ASN A 50 -0.31 20.63 -1.84
N PHE A 51 -1.63 20.54 -1.67
CA PHE A 51 -2.52 21.68 -1.86
C PHE A 51 -2.48 22.68 -0.69
N HIS A 52 -2.59 22.22 0.56
CA HIS A 52 -2.77 23.11 1.73
C HIS A 52 -1.49 23.76 2.23
N LYS A 53 -0.32 23.30 1.77
CA LYS A 53 0.96 23.77 2.29
C LYS A 53 1.03 23.70 3.83
N GLY A 54 0.52 22.60 4.36
CA GLY A 54 0.44 22.30 5.77
C GLY A 54 0.47 20.80 5.88
N GLY A 55 1.40 20.26 6.66
CA GLY A 55 1.61 18.82 6.76
C GLY A 55 0.34 18.05 7.15
N SER A 56 0.31 16.75 6.83
CA SER A 56 -0.81 15.90 7.20
C SER A 56 -0.73 15.48 8.68
N PRO A 57 -1.84 15.00 9.27
CA PRO A 57 -1.81 14.42 10.62
C PRO A 57 -0.87 13.20 10.78
N ILE A 58 -0.48 12.55 9.67
CA ILE A 58 0.39 11.36 9.66
C ILE A 58 1.87 11.74 9.71
N ASP A 59 2.22 12.95 9.22
CA ASP A 59 3.58 13.50 9.27
C ASP A 59 3.47 15.01 9.49
N GLY A 60 3.78 15.45 10.71
CA GLY A 60 3.54 16.82 11.19
C GLY A 60 4.30 17.92 10.43
N ASP A 61 5.24 17.56 9.56
CA ASP A 61 5.96 18.49 8.67
C ASP A 61 5.99 17.99 7.21
N PHE A 62 4.96 17.20 6.85
CA PHE A 62 4.86 16.49 5.57
C PHE A 62 5.08 17.38 4.35
N GLU A 63 4.53 18.59 4.34
CA GLU A 63 4.71 19.51 3.22
C GLU A 63 6.20 19.82 3.00
N ALA A 64 6.94 20.18 4.07
CA ALA A 64 8.36 20.50 3.97
C ALA A 64 9.18 19.28 3.52
N ASN A 65 8.86 18.10 4.05
CA ASN A 65 9.52 16.84 3.68
C ASN A 65 9.22 16.42 2.24
N PHE A 66 7.96 16.51 1.82
CA PHE A 66 7.51 16.14 0.49
C PHE A 66 7.98 17.14 -0.56
N ASN A 67 7.84 18.45 -0.34
CA ASN A 67 8.34 19.47 -1.26
C ASN A 67 9.87 19.39 -1.41
N THR A 68 10.59 19.13 -0.31
CA THR A 68 12.04 18.86 -0.39
C THR A 68 12.32 17.61 -1.22
N TYR A 69 11.53 16.55 -1.06
CA TYR A 69 11.66 15.32 -1.83
C TYR A 69 11.39 15.54 -3.32
N ILE A 70 10.27 16.19 -3.68
CA ILE A 70 9.93 16.56 -5.05
C ILE A 70 11.05 17.39 -5.68
N GLN A 71 11.47 18.47 -5.02
CA GLN A 71 12.51 19.37 -5.55
C GLN A 71 13.86 18.67 -5.73
N LYS A 72 14.20 17.75 -4.82
CA LYS A 72 15.50 17.08 -4.83
C LYS A 72 15.57 15.94 -5.84
N TYR A 73 14.46 15.25 -6.08
CA TYR A 73 14.50 13.98 -6.82
C TYR A 73 13.65 13.97 -8.09
N TYR A 74 12.60 14.80 -8.20
CA TYR A 74 11.65 14.72 -9.31
C TYR A 74 10.98 16.07 -9.62
N PRO A 75 11.70 17.03 -10.25
CA PRO A 75 11.20 18.39 -10.51
C PRO A 75 10.04 18.47 -11.51
N ASP A 76 9.76 17.40 -12.27
CA ASP A 76 8.83 17.41 -13.41
C ASP A 76 7.42 16.86 -13.12
N GLY A 77 7.09 16.56 -11.85
CA GLY A 77 5.70 16.32 -11.39
C GLY A 77 4.91 15.21 -12.12
N ASN A 78 4.99 13.97 -11.66
CA ASN A 78 4.20 12.83 -12.20
C ASN A 78 3.68 11.93 -11.06
N ALA A 79 2.60 11.18 -11.28
CA ALA A 79 2.04 10.17 -10.38
C ALA A 79 3.08 9.15 -9.88
N VAL A 80 4.13 8.88 -10.67
CA VAL A 80 5.28 8.06 -10.26
C VAL A 80 5.95 8.60 -8.98
N ILE A 81 5.91 9.92 -8.75
CA ILE A 81 6.57 10.54 -7.61
C ILE A 81 5.85 10.20 -6.30
N HIS A 82 4.52 10.15 -6.30
CA HIS A 82 3.75 9.73 -5.12
C HIS A 82 4.14 8.30 -4.73
N HIS A 83 4.17 7.40 -5.71
CA HIS A 83 4.62 6.02 -5.47
C HIS A 83 6.07 5.94 -4.98
N ASN A 84 7.00 6.69 -5.58
CA ASN A 84 8.41 6.69 -5.14
C ASN A 84 8.55 7.21 -3.70
N TYR A 85 7.85 8.30 -3.38
CA TYR A 85 7.82 8.81 -2.01
C TYR A 85 7.25 7.78 -1.02
N MET A 86 6.14 7.12 -1.37
CA MET A 86 5.54 6.07 -0.56
C MET A 86 6.48 4.88 -0.37
N ALA A 87 7.16 4.45 -1.43
CA ALA A 87 8.14 3.37 -1.41
C ALA A 87 9.29 3.64 -0.43
N GLU A 88 9.79 4.87 -0.40
CA GLU A 88 10.92 5.25 0.43
C GLU A 88 10.53 5.55 1.88
N ASN A 89 9.36 6.13 2.11
CA ASN A 89 9.01 6.72 3.41
C ASN A 89 7.84 6.04 4.11
N MET A 90 6.91 5.41 3.38
CA MET A 90 5.62 4.97 3.94
C MET A 90 5.46 3.45 4.05
N VAL A 91 6.21 2.66 3.29
CA VAL A 91 6.11 1.17 3.31
C VAL A 91 6.21 0.59 4.73
N ASN A 92 7.12 1.10 5.56
CA ASN A 92 7.27 0.62 6.94
C ASN A 92 6.02 0.95 7.79
N ASN A 93 5.47 2.16 7.67
CA ASN A 93 4.26 2.56 8.37
C ASN A 93 3.04 1.77 7.90
N MET A 94 2.92 1.56 6.59
CA MET A 94 1.88 0.72 6.00
C MET A 94 1.96 -0.71 6.54
N SER A 95 3.15 -1.30 6.58
CA SER A 95 3.37 -2.64 7.14
C SER A 95 2.88 -2.76 8.59
N ILE A 96 3.18 -1.77 9.43
CA ILE A 96 2.71 -1.73 10.83
C ILE A 96 1.19 -1.70 10.88
N VAL A 97 0.55 -0.78 10.14
CA VAL A 97 -0.92 -0.67 10.10
C VAL A 97 -1.56 -1.96 9.61
N LEU A 98 -1.05 -2.56 8.53
CA LEU A 98 -1.52 -3.84 8.00
C LEU A 98 -1.46 -4.96 9.04
N SER A 99 -0.37 -5.02 9.81
CA SER A 99 -0.22 -6.03 10.86
C SER A 99 -1.25 -5.87 11.99
N LEU A 100 -1.62 -4.62 12.32
CA LEU A 100 -2.60 -4.29 13.35
C LEU A 100 -4.02 -4.62 12.88
N ILE A 101 -4.39 -4.21 11.66
CA ILE A 101 -5.73 -4.45 11.13
C ILE A 101 -5.97 -5.93 10.85
N HIS A 102 -4.97 -6.70 10.39
CA HIS A 102 -5.14 -8.13 10.09
C HIS A 102 -5.69 -8.91 11.29
N SER A 103 -5.27 -8.54 12.50
CA SER A 103 -5.77 -9.16 13.75
C SER A 103 -7.29 -9.03 13.90
N ASN A 104 -7.89 -7.98 13.35
CA ASN A 104 -9.33 -7.73 13.34
C ASN A 104 -10.02 -8.29 12.08
N LEU A 105 -9.26 -8.73 11.08
CA LEU A 105 -9.75 -9.24 9.78
C LEU A 105 -9.54 -10.76 9.65
N GLY A 106 -9.50 -11.49 10.77
CA GLY A 106 -9.43 -12.94 10.76
C GLY A 106 -8.02 -13.54 10.65
N LYS A 107 -6.99 -12.87 11.16
CA LYS A 107 -5.60 -13.38 11.17
C LYS A 107 -5.46 -14.81 11.70
N LEU A 108 -6.21 -15.18 12.73
CA LEU A 108 -6.15 -16.55 13.28
C LEU A 108 -6.67 -17.58 12.28
N GLN A 109 -7.72 -17.27 11.53
CA GLN A 109 -8.26 -18.11 10.47
C GLN A 109 -7.26 -18.24 9.35
N PHE A 110 -6.69 -17.12 8.89
CA PHE A 110 -5.64 -17.10 7.88
C PHE A 110 -4.42 -17.95 8.26
N LEU A 111 -3.90 -17.80 9.49
CA LEU A 111 -2.77 -18.61 9.98
C LEU A 111 -3.12 -20.10 10.13
N ASN A 112 -4.41 -20.43 10.19
CA ASN A 112 -4.87 -21.80 10.31
C ASN A 112 -5.15 -22.49 8.98
N ASP A 113 -5.22 -21.73 7.87
CA ASP A 113 -5.38 -22.25 6.53
C ASP A 113 -4.24 -23.25 6.19
N PRO A 114 -4.56 -24.44 5.64
CA PRO A 114 -3.55 -25.46 5.34
C PRO A 114 -2.47 -24.99 4.36
N ASN A 115 -2.81 -24.20 3.34
CA ASN A 115 -1.86 -23.70 2.37
C ASN A 115 -0.94 -22.66 3.01
N VAL A 116 -1.50 -21.78 3.85
CA VAL A 116 -0.72 -20.79 4.62
C VAL A 116 0.24 -21.49 5.59
N LYS A 117 -0.22 -22.51 6.33
CA LYS A 117 0.64 -23.33 7.19
C LYS A 117 1.75 -24.05 6.44
N ASN A 118 1.44 -24.58 5.26
CA ASN A 118 2.43 -25.25 4.42
C ASN A 118 3.49 -24.27 3.89
N ALA A 119 3.08 -23.06 3.52
CA ALA A 119 3.99 -22.01 3.06
C ALA A 119 4.81 -21.40 4.21
N PHE A 120 4.21 -21.26 5.39
CA PHE A 120 4.77 -20.60 6.56
C PHE A 120 4.67 -21.49 7.81
N PRO A 121 5.38 -22.62 7.86
CA PRO A 121 5.25 -23.62 8.94
C PRO A 121 5.63 -23.08 10.31
N ASN A 122 6.45 -22.02 10.36
CA ASN A 122 6.90 -21.37 11.58
C ASN A 122 6.16 -20.04 11.86
N GLY A 123 5.00 -19.84 11.22
CA GLY A 123 4.29 -18.57 11.22
C GLY A 123 4.84 -17.59 10.18
N LEU A 124 4.18 -16.43 10.07
CA LEU A 124 4.52 -15.44 9.05
C LEU A 124 5.92 -14.86 9.28
N PRO A 125 6.70 -14.69 8.19
CA PRO A 125 7.94 -13.93 8.22
C PRO A 125 7.72 -12.54 8.84
N SER A 126 8.75 -12.01 9.51
CA SER A 126 8.68 -10.70 10.18
C SER A 126 8.41 -9.55 9.20
N ASP A 127 8.76 -9.73 7.93
CA ASP A 127 8.57 -8.78 6.84
C ASP A 127 7.38 -9.13 5.93
N PHE A 128 6.52 -10.08 6.30
CA PHE A 128 5.33 -10.45 5.53
C PHE A 128 4.47 -9.24 5.18
N TYR A 129 4.09 -8.43 6.18
CA TYR A 129 3.27 -7.23 5.96
C TYR A 129 4.00 -6.13 5.19
N LYS A 130 5.34 -6.12 5.24
CA LYS A 130 6.16 -5.22 4.42
C LYS A 130 6.09 -5.63 2.96
N GLY A 131 6.13 -6.94 2.68
CA GLY A 131 5.89 -7.48 1.35
C GLY A 131 4.51 -7.10 0.82
N LEU A 132 3.46 -7.19 1.65
CA LEU A 132 2.12 -6.73 1.25
C LEU A 132 2.09 -5.22 0.97
N ALA A 133 2.69 -4.39 1.83
CA ALA A 133 2.72 -2.94 1.66
C ALA A 133 3.35 -2.46 0.34
N TRP A 134 4.25 -3.26 -0.26
CA TRP A 134 4.83 -2.96 -1.57
C TRP A 134 3.88 -3.20 -2.75
N SER A 135 2.76 -3.89 -2.56
CA SER A 135 1.79 -4.13 -3.63
C SER A 135 1.14 -2.81 -4.08
N GLY A 136 1.22 -2.51 -5.38
CA GLY A 136 0.86 -1.21 -5.98
C GLY A 136 2.07 -0.31 -6.25
N LEU A 137 3.23 -0.58 -5.66
CA LEU A 137 4.45 0.22 -5.78
C LEU A 137 5.49 -0.40 -6.71
N GLN A 138 5.11 -1.39 -7.54
CA GLN A 138 6.05 -2.13 -8.39
C GLN A 138 6.67 -1.28 -9.50
N ALA A 139 6.06 -0.13 -9.82
CA ALA A 139 6.59 0.81 -10.81
C ALA A 139 7.72 1.71 -10.26
N THR A 140 8.00 1.67 -8.96
CA THR A 140 8.99 2.54 -8.31
C THR A 140 10.44 2.11 -8.57
N ASP A 141 11.37 3.06 -8.50
CA ASP A 141 12.79 2.78 -8.69
C ASP A 141 13.33 1.85 -7.60
N MET A 142 12.84 2.03 -6.37
CA MET A 142 13.18 1.16 -5.25
C MET A 142 12.81 -0.29 -5.53
N TRP A 143 11.58 -0.56 -5.97
CA TRP A 143 11.14 -1.91 -6.30
C TRP A 143 11.92 -2.52 -7.48
N ARG A 144 12.12 -1.73 -8.55
CA ARG A 144 12.75 -2.23 -9.78
C ARG A 144 14.23 -2.53 -9.61
N TYR A 145 14.95 -1.70 -8.86
CA TYR A 145 16.41 -1.67 -8.91
C TYR A 145 17.10 -1.84 -7.54
N ARG A 146 16.41 -1.65 -6.42
CA ARG A 146 17.05 -1.50 -5.10
C ARG A 146 16.46 -2.36 -3.97
N LEU A 147 15.54 -3.27 -4.28
CA LEU A 147 14.88 -4.11 -3.28
C LEU A 147 15.40 -5.56 -3.35
N PRO A 148 16.39 -5.94 -2.53
CA PRO A 148 16.96 -7.30 -2.58
C PRO A 148 15.96 -8.38 -2.14
N GLU A 149 14.99 -8.04 -1.28
CA GLU A 149 13.95 -8.96 -0.80
C GLU A 149 12.77 -9.13 -1.77
N ARG A 150 12.81 -8.51 -2.96
CA ARG A 150 11.69 -8.45 -3.91
C ARG A 150 11.03 -9.81 -4.16
N THR A 151 11.82 -10.84 -4.42
CA THR A 151 11.30 -12.19 -4.72
C THR A 151 10.47 -12.75 -3.55
N ASN A 152 10.93 -12.56 -2.31
CA ASN A 152 10.16 -12.97 -1.13
C ASN A 152 8.83 -12.21 -1.05
N TYR A 153 8.84 -10.91 -1.35
CA TYR A 153 7.64 -10.09 -1.32
C TYR A 153 6.64 -10.45 -2.41
N GLU A 154 7.11 -10.78 -3.61
CA GLU A 154 6.27 -11.31 -4.70
C GLU A 154 5.60 -12.62 -4.27
N ASP A 155 6.33 -13.52 -3.61
CA ASP A 155 5.76 -14.76 -3.07
C ASP A 155 4.72 -14.49 -1.97
N TYR A 156 4.98 -13.54 -1.06
CA TYR A 156 4.02 -13.16 -0.02
C TYR A 156 2.74 -12.56 -0.60
N GLN A 157 2.88 -11.68 -1.60
CA GLN A 157 1.77 -11.07 -2.32
C GLN A 157 0.94 -12.13 -3.04
N LYS A 158 1.60 -13.09 -3.72
CA LYS A 158 0.91 -14.18 -4.40
C LYS A 158 0.15 -15.07 -3.41
N LEU A 159 0.78 -15.47 -2.31
CA LEU A 159 0.12 -16.28 -1.27
C LEU A 159 -1.07 -15.55 -0.64
N ALA A 160 -0.95 -14.24 -0.43
CA ALA A 160 -2.01 -13.39 0.08
C ALA A 160 -3.12 -13.12 -0.96
N LEU A 161 -2.87 -13.26 -2.25
CA LEU A 161 -3.92 -13.27 -3.26
C LEU A 161 -4.59 -14.65 -3.32
N ASP A 162 -3.83 -15.73 -3.32
CA ASP A 162 -4.36 -17.08 -3.58
C ASP A 162 -5.15 -17.66 -2.39
N ASN A 163 -4.77 -17.34 -1.14
CA ASN A 163 -5.27 -18.05 0.06
C ASN A 163 -6.14 -17.20 0.98
N LEU A 164 -6.49 -16.01 0.52
CA LEU A 164 -7.09 -14.97 1.34
C LEU A 164 -8.45 -14.55 0.74
N ASN A 165 -8.75 -14.94 -0.50
CA ASN A 165 -9.96 -14.59 -1.24
C ASN A 165 -11.26 -15.26 -0.78
N ASN A 166 -11.25 -16.13 0.24
CA ASN A 166 -12.38 -17.03 0.47
C ASN A 166 -13.19 -16.87 1.75
N ASP A 167 -12.83 -16.01 2.71
CA ASP A 167 -13.62 -15.92 3.95
C ASP A 167 -13.80 -14.47 4.41
N CYS A 168 -14.79 -13.80 3.81
CA CYS A 168 -15.58 -12.81 4.53
C CYS A 168 -16.79 -13.57 5.10
N ASN A 169 -16.68 -14.03 6.35
CA ASN A 169 -17.85 -14.41 7.15
C ASN A 169 -18.41 -13.16 7.85
#